data_AF-A0A0F9ABB6-F1
#
_entry.id   AF-A0A0F9ABB6-F1
#
_cell.length_a   1.000
_cell.length_b   1.000
_cell.length_c   1.000
_cell.angle_alpha   90.00
_cell.angle_beta   90.00
_cell.angle_gamma   90.00
#
_symmetry.space_group_name_H-M   'P 1'
#
loop_
_entity.id
_entity.type
_entity.pdbx_description
1 polymer ?
#
loop_
_entity_poly.entity_id
_entity_poly.type
_entity_poly.pdbx_seq_one_letter_code
_entity_poly.pdbx_strand_id
1 'polypeptide(L)'
;MSEVTVQDAPPPVVIDQPTAVNLARHYQRRYDRWENETNRFGSNTDPISVTRYQPGIFLNRIQLDNLYEFDWISAKIVDIPAEDAFRKWITLHHETDPAKAEAAKKILDKWNLRGHLLEGERLARLHGGALVVFGAFDGTEVSEPLDIEKIRQVKWIDVVDRWIAVPHTFFRDPEESNFGDVESYLIHRIRVSGSDTSIVHSSRVIRFDGRYVPPLRRLRNFGWHNSVLV
;
A
#
# COMPACT_ATOMS: atom_id res chain seq x y z
N MET A 1 78.97 18.46 -25.15
CA MET A 1 78.31 19.45 -24.27
C MET A 1 77.01 18.82 -23.80
N SER A 2 76.99 18.49 -22.50
CA SER A 2 75.87 18.13 -21.60
C SER A 2 74.92 17.00 -22.01
N GLU A 3 75.19 15.81 -21.46
CA GLU A 3 74.16 14.83 -21.07
C GLU A 3 73.16 15.49 -20.11
N VAL A 4 71.86 15.37 -20.42
CA VAL A 4 70.78 15.76 -19.51
C VAL A 4 70.32 14.49 -18.80
N THR A 5 70.71 14.40 -17.54
CA THR A 5 70.36 13.33 -16.60
C THR A 5 68.85 13.36 -16.33
N VAL A 6 68.14 12.31 -16.71
CA VAL A 6 66.76 12.07 -16.30
C VAL A 6 66.80 11.66 -14.83
N GLN A 7 66.24 12.51 -13.95
CA GLN A 7 66.08 12.19 -12.54
C GLN A 7 65.08 11.04 -12.36
N ASP A 8 65.54 9.97 -11.71
CA ASP A 8 64.71 8.85 -11.27
C ASP A 8 63.58 9.32 -10.35
N ALA A 9 62.38 8.76 -10.54
CA ALA A 9 61.23 9.01 -9.68
C ALA A 9 61.50 8.55 -8.23
N PRO A 10 61.00 9.25 -7.21
CA PRO A 10 61.20 8.84 -5.83
C PRO A 10 60.50 7.50 -5.56
N PRO A 11 61.08 6.64 -4.69
CA PRO A 11 60.47 5.36 -4.36
C PRO A 11 59.10 5.56 -3.68
N PRO A 12 58.20 4.57 -3.77
CA PRO A 12 56.89 4.67 -3.15
C PRO A 12 57.03 4.85 -1.64
N VAL A 13 56.25 5.79 -1.09
CA VAL A 13 56.15 6.02 0.35
C VAL A 13 55.59 4.77 1.00
N VAL A 14 56.44 4.04 1.73
CA VAL A 14 56.00 2.95 2.62
C VAL A 14 55.30 3.61 3.80
N ILE A 15 53.97 3.63 3.77
CA ILE A 15 53.17 4.01 4.92
C ILE A 15 53.32 2.85 5.92
N ASP A 16 54.01 3.11 7.03
CA ASP A 16 54.16 2.15 8.12
C ASP A 16 52.76 1.81 8.63
N GLN A 17 52.25 0.62 8.27
CA GLN A 17 50.99 0.11 8.79
C GLN A 17 51.19 -0.04 10.30
N PRO A 18 50.40 0.63 11.16
CA PRO A 18 50.59 0.47 12.59
C PRO A 18 50.42 -1.00 12.92
N THR A 19 51.50 -1.60 13.44
CA THR A 19 51.55 -3.01 13.83
C THR A 19 50.33 -3.28 14.70
N ALA A 20 49.55 -4.32 14.36
CA ALA A 20 48.26 -4.65 14.96
C ALA A 20 48.27 -4.80 16.51
N VAL A 21 49.45 -4.78 17.12
CA VAL A 21 49.70 -4.83 18.56
C VAL A 21 49.32 -3.53 19.29
N ASN A 22 49.33 -2.35 18.64
CA ASN A 22 49.11 -1.06 19.33
C ASN A 22 47.69 -0.47 19.23
N LEU A 23 46.82 -0.99 18.36
CA LEU A 23 45.39 -0.60 18.31
C LEU A 23 44.53 -1.33 19.37
N ALA A 24 45.03 -2.42 19.94
CA ALA A 24 44.32 -3.20 20.95
C ALA A 24 44.30 -2.57 22.36
N ARG A 25 45.14 -1.55 22.64
CA ARG A 25 45.28 -0.97 23.99
C ARG A 25 44.30 0.16 24.34
N HIS A 26 43.56 0.72 23.38
CA HIS A 26 42.64 1.84 23.64
C HIS A 26 41.14 1.49 23.69
N TYR A 27 40.79 0.20 23.60
CA TYR A 27 39.48 -0.31 24.01
C TYR A 27 39.62 -1.07 25.34
N GLN A 28 40.08 -0.39 26.39
CA GLN A 28 39.73 -0.85 27.74
C GLN A 28 38.22 -0.71 27.89
N ARG A 29 37.50 -1.81 27.63
CA ARG A 29 36.10 -1.95 28.07
C ARG A 29 36.12 -1.75 29.58
N ARG A 30 35.61 -0.61 30.01
CA ARG A 30 35.33 -0.30 31.40
C ARG A 30 34.40 -1.40 31.93
N TYR A 31 34.89 -2.18 32.90
CA TYR A 31 34.16 -3.29 33.54
C TYR A 31 33.32 -2.80 34.74
N ASP A 32 33.46 -1.54 35.13
CA ASP A 32 32.55 -0.89 36.06
C ASP A 32 31.22 -0.64 35.35
N ARG A 33 30.19 -1.41 35.73
CA ARG A 33 28.82 -1.23 35.26
C ARG A 33 27.90 -1.05 36.45
N TRP A 34 26.85 -0.27 36.24
CA TRP A 34 25.76 -0.18 37.19
C TRP A 34 24.86 -1.38 36.96
N GLU A 35 24.78 -2.25 37.97
CA GLU A 35 23.96 -3.43 37.94
C GLU A 35 22.96 -3.35 39.09
N ASN A 36 21.68 -3.56 38.78
CA ASN A 36 20.65 -3.76 39.77
C ASN A 36 20.44 -5.26 39.90
N GLU A 37 20.98 -5.88 40.94
CA GLU A 37 20.91 -7.33 41.12
C GLU A 37 19.47 -7.84 41.34
N THR A 38 18.62 -7.02 41.97
CA THR A 38 17.23 -7.38 42.28
C THR A 38 16.39 -7.52 41.00
N ASN A 39 16.49 -6.54 40.10
CA ASN A 39 15.72 -6.52 38.85
C ASN A 39 16.54 -6.95 37.62
N ARG A 40 17.82 -7.28 37.83
CA ARG A 40 18.81 -7.71 36.82
C ARG A 40 19.10 -6.69 35.72
N PHE A 41 18.73 -5.42 35.90
CA PHE A 41 19.06 -4.34 34.95
C PHE A 41 20.58 -4.12 34.90
N GLY A 42 21.14 -3.98 33.69
CA GLY A 42 22.59 -3.86 33.48
C GLY A 42 23.35 -5.19 33.54
N SER A 43 22.69 -6.29 33.90
CA SER A 43 23.27 -7.64 33.88
C SER A 43 23.18 -8.30 32.50
N ASN A 44 23.85 -9.44 32.30
CA ASN A 44 23.71 -10.23 31.07
C ASN A 44 22.33 -10.90 30.92
N THR A 45 21.51 -10.85 31.96
CA THR A 45 20.13 -11.38 31.99
C THR A 45 19.11 -10.27 32.18
N ASP A 46 19.48 -9.04 31.78
CA ASP A 46 18.61 -7.88 31.83
C ASP A 46 17.34 -8.14 30.98
N PRO A 47 16.13 -8.09 31.58
CA PRO A 47 14.87 -8.26 30.87
C PRO A 47 14.71 -7.33 29.66
N ILE A 48 15.23 -6.10 29.71
CA ILE A 48 15.20 -5.16 28.59
C ILE A 48 16.13 -5.63 27.47
N SER A 49 17.30 -6.17 27.81
CA SER A 49 18.26 -6.65 26.80
C SER A 49 17.75 -7.86 26.00
N VAL A 50 16.86 -8.66 26.59
CA VAL A 50 16.22 -9.81 25.93
C VAL A 50 14.85 -9.49 25.33
N THR A 51 14.29 -8.32 25.65
CA THR A 51 13.02 -7.87 25.05
C THR A 51 13.27 -7.49 23.60
N ARG A 52 12.60 -8.21 22.70
CA ARG A 52 12.65 -7.94 21.25
C ARG A 52 11.26 -7.59 20.77
N TYR A 53 11.20 -6.70 19.79
CA TYR A 53 9.97 -6.45 19.07
C TYR A 53 9.49 -7.75 18.40
N GLN A 54 8.26 -8.15 18.70
CA GLN A 54 7.58 -9.26 18.05
C GLN A 54 6.53 -8.70 17.08
N PRO A 55 6.36 -9.31 15.90
CA PRO A 55 5.26 -8.93 15.01
C PRO A 55 3.90 -9.17 15.71
N GLY A 56 2.95 -8.27 15.48
CA GLY A 56 1.56 -8.44 15.94
C GLY A 56 0.87 -9.64 15.29
N ILE A 57 -0.27 -10.03 15.86
CA ILE A 57 -1.13 -11.09 15.33
C ILE A 57 -1.78 -10.62 14.03
N PHE A 58 -1.69 -11.42 12.97
CA PHE A 58 -2.42 -11.14 11.74
C PHE A 58 -3.86 -11.61 11.87
N LEU A 59 -4.80 -10.72 11.53
CA LEU A 59 -6.22 -11.02 11.52
C LEU A 59 -6.62 -11.60 10.16
N ASN A 60 -7.36 -12.70 10.17
CA ASN A 60 -7.99 -13.26 8.97
C ASN A 60 -9.28 -12.49 8.63
N ARG A 61 -9.88 -12.79 7.46
CA ARG A 61 -11.12 -12.15 7.00
C ARG A 61 -12.23 -12.22 8.07
N ILE A 62 -12.51 -13.40 8.60
CA ILE A 62 -13.58 -13.64 9.58
C ILE A 62 -13.33 -12.85 10.87
N GLN A 63 -12.08 -12.75 11.32
CA GLN A 63 -11.71 -11.97 12.50
C GLN A 63 -11.92 -10.47 12.27
N LEU A 64 -11.58 -9.96 11.09
CA LEU A 64 -11.84 -8.57 10.73
C LEU A 64 -13.34 -8.28 10.66
N ASP A 65 -14.11 -9.18 10.03
CA ASP A 65 -15.58 -9.08 9.96
C ASP A 65 -16.18 -9.05 11.38
N ASN A 66 -15.78 -10.00 12.23
CA ASN A 66 -16.26 -10.07 13.62
C ASN A 66 -15.87 -8.84 14.44
N LEU A 67 -14.66 -8.29 14.27
CA LEU A 67 -14.26 -7.07 14.96
C LEU A 67 -15.11 -5.89 14.51
N TYR A 68 -15.36 -5.77 13.20
CA TYR A 68 -16.19 -4.69 12.68
C TYR A 68 -17.66 -4.81 13.11
N GLU A 69 -18.21 -6.03 13.17
CA GLU A 69 -19.61 -6.26 13.53
C GLU A 69 -19.88 -6.19 15.04
N PHE A 70 -19.00 -6.77 15.87
CA PHE A 70 -19.24 -6.95 17.30
C PHE A 70 -18.47 -5.98 18.20
N ASP A 71 -17.36 -5.37 17.74
CA ASP A 71 -16.62 -4.37 18.50
C ASP A 71 -16.87 -2.95 17.97
N TRP A 72 -17.56 -2.16 18.79
CA TRP A 72 -17.91 -0.78 18.43
C TRP A 72 -16.68 0.12 18.23
N ILE A 73 -15.56 -0.16 18.90
CA ILE A 73 -14.33 0.62 18.74
C ILE A 73 -13.74 0.38 17.36
N SER A 74 -13.60 -0.88 16.96
CA SER A 74 -13.13 -1.28 15.62
C SER A 74 -14.00 -0.68 14.52
N ALA A 75 -15.33 -0.73 14.67
CA ALA A 75 -16.26 -0.08 13.75
C ALA A 75 -15.98 1.43 13.62
N LYS A 76 -15.80 2.15 14.75
CA LYS A 76 -15.50 3.59 14.74
C LYS A 76 -14.14 3.93 14.13
N ILE A 77 -13.12 3.11 14.34
CA ILE A 77 -11.78 3.29 13.73
C ILE A 77 -11.86 3.22 12.20
N VAL A 78 -12.72 2.36 11.68
CA VAL A 78 -12.97 2.22 10.24
C VAL A 78 -13.85 3.37 9.73
N ASP A 79 -15.01 3.58 10.35
CA ASP A 79 -16.06 4.46 9.84
C ASP A 79 -15.76 5.94 9.95
N ILE A 80 -15.28 6.42 11.11
CA ILE A 80 -15.15 7.87 11.34
C ILE A 80 -14.24 8.52 10.28
N PRO A 81 -13.04 7.99 9.99
CA PRO A 81 -12.17 8.63 9.00
C PRO A 81 -12.71 8.52 7.57
N ALA A 82 -13.39 7.42 7.24
CA ALA A 82 -14.02 7.26 5.93
C ALA A 82 -15.18 8.26 5.75
N GLU A 83 -16.09 8.33 6.73
CA GLU A 83 -17.19 9.30 6.73
C GLU A 83 -16.71 10.74 6.71
N ASP A 84 -15.61 11.03 7.41
CA ASP A 84 -15.01 12.35 7.40
C ASP A 84 -14.43 12.71 6.03
N ALA A 85 -13.68 11.79 5.40
CA ALA A 85 -13.10 12.00 4.07
C ALA A 85 -14.17 12.34 3.02
N PHE A 86 -15.34 11.70 3.12
CA PHE A 86 -16.46 11.94 2.21
C PHE A 86 -17.50 12.93 2.74
N ARG A 87 -17.27 13.56 3.89
CA ARG A 87 -18.24 14.48 4.53
C ARG A 87 -18.54 15.68 3.64
N LYS A 88 -17.49 16.27 3.05
CA LYS A 88 -17.60 17.32 2.04
C LYS A 88 -17.45 16.68 0.67
N TRP A 89 -18.52 16.74 -0.11
CA TRP A 89 -18.51 16.18 -1.46
C TRP A 89 -17.76 17.10 -2.44
N ILE A 90 -17.52 16.58 -3.64
CA ILE A 90 -16.82 17.31 -4.70
C ILE A 90 -17.67 18.45 -5.25
N THR A 91 -16.99 19.51 -5.68
CA THR A 91 -17.60 20.60 -6.46
C THR A 91 -17.09 20.48 -7.89
N LEU A 92 -18.01 20.28 -8.83
CA LEU A 92 -17.67 20.23 -10.25
C LEU A 92 -17.68 21.64 -10.82
N HIS A 93 -16.59 21.99 -11.50
CA HIS A 93 -16.47 23.24 -12.24
C HIS A 93 -16.29 22.91 -13.70
N HIS A 94 -16.98 23.67 -14.56
CA HIS A 94 -16.80 23.61 -16.00
C HIS A 94 -16.50 25.03 -16.47
N GLU A 95 -15.43 25.22 -17.23
CA GLU A 95 -14.91 26.54 -17.59
C GLU A 95 -15.90 27.36 -18.42
N THR A 96 -16.58 26.71 -19.36
CA THR A 96 -17.47 27.39 -20.32
C THR A 96 -18.96 27.35 -19.97
N ASP A 97 -19.45 26.28 -19.34
CA ASP A 97 -20.88 26.02 -19.17
C ASP A 97 -21.22 25.44 -17.79
N PRO A 98 -21.73 26.25 -16.85
CA PRO A 98 -22.09 25.78 -15.52
C PRO A 98 -23.28 24.79 -15.53
N ALA A 99 -24.13 24.81 -16.57
CA ALA A 99 -25.27 23.89 -16.66
C ALA A 99 -24.82 22.43 -16.84
N LYS A 100 -23.71 22.21 -17.55
CA LYS A 100 -23.10 20.87 -17.68
C LYS A 100 -22.56 20.35 -16.35
N ALA A 101 -21.96 21.21 -15.54
CA ALA A 101 -21.48 20.84 -14.21
C ALA A 101 -22.65 20.44 -13.29
N GLU A 102 -23.76 21.17 -13.34
CA GLU A 102 -24.97 20.83 -12.58
C GLU A 102 -25.62 19.53 -13.08
N ALA A 103 -25.68 19.31 -14.40
CA ALA A 103 -26.17 18.06 -14.98
C ALA A 103 -25.31 16.85 -14.56
N ALA A 104 -23.98 17.00 -14.60
CA ALA A 104 -23.06 15.97 -14.13
C ALA A 104 -23.28 15.67 -12.64
N LYS A 105 -23.43 16.69 -11.80
CA LYS A 105 -23.74 16.52 -10.37
C LYS A 105 -25.03 15.73 -10.15
N LYS A 106 -26.10 16.07 -10.87
CA LYS A 106 -27.39 15.33 -10.80
C LYS A 106 -27.22 13.86 -11.18
N ILE A 107 -26.36 13.55 -12.14
CA ILE A 107 -26.04 12.17 -12.51
C ILE A 107 -25.32 11.48 -11.36
N LEU A 108 -24.25 12.07 -10.81
CA LEU A 108 -23.50 11.47 -9.70
C LEU A 108 -24.37 11.19 -8.47
N ASP A 109 -25.28 12.11 -8.15
CA ASP A 109 -26.24 11.97 -7.05
C ASP A 109 -27.25 10.85 -7.34
N LYS A 110 -27.78 10.78 -8.58
CA LYS A 110 -28.70 9.72 -9.01
C LYS A 110 -28.07 8.32 -8.90
N TRP A 111 -26.79 8.20 -9.21
CA TRP A 111 -26.04 6.94 -9.11
C TRP A 111 -25.52 6.65 -7.70
N ASN A 112 -25.75 7.55 -6.74
CA ASN A 112 -25.18 7.48 -5.40
C ASN A 112 -23.67 7.18 -5.42
N LEU A 113 -22.92 7.83 -6.32
CA LEU A 113 -21.48 7.55 -6.46
C LEU A 113 -20.73 7.77 -5.14
N ARG A 114 -21.16 8.78 -4.37
CA ARG A 114 -20.64 9.04 -3.02
C ARG A 114 -20.77 7.84 -2.10
N GLY A 115 -21.92 7.17 -2.09
CA GLY A 115 -22.14 5.97 -1.28
C GLY A 115 -21.18 4.85 -1.65
N HIS A 116 -21.00 4.58 -2.94
CA HIS A 116 -20.13 3.52 -3.43
C HIS A 116 -18.65 3.80 -3.13
N LEU A 117 -18.19 5.05 -3.29
CA LEU A 117 -16.81 5.42 -2.94
C LEU A 117 -16.57 5.40 -1.42
N LEU A 118 -17.56 5.81 -0.62
CA LEU A 118 -17.51 5.68 0.84
C LEU A 118 -17.43 4.21 1.29
N GLU A 119 -18.21 3.34 0.65
CA GLU A 119 -18.16 1.89 0.89
C GLU A 119 -16.80 1.30 0.51
N GLY A 120 -16.26 1.70 -0.65
CA GLY A 120 -14.91 1.32 -1.08
C GLY A 120 -13.83 1.70 -0.06
N GLU A 121 -13.88 2.93 0.48
CA GLU A 121 -12.94 3.36 1.51
C GLU A 121 -13.13 2.60 2.83
N ARG A 122 -14.37 2.36 3.27
CA ARG A 122 -14.63 1.53 4.47
C ARG A 122 -14.04 0.13 4.32
N LEU A 123 -14.28 -0.53 3.19
CA LEU A 123 -13.74 -1.86 2.91
C LEU A 123 -12.21 -1.84 2.77
N ALA A 124 -11.63 -0.80 2.17
CA ALA A 124 -10.19 -0.66 2.10
C ALA A 124 -9.56 -0.50 3.48
N ARG A 125 -10.20 0.25 4.38
CA ARG A 125 -9.75 0.37 5.78
C ARG A 125 -9.94 -0.93 6.55
N LEU A 126 -11.08 -1.61 6.39
CA LEU A 126 -11.41 -2.84 7.10
C LEU A 126 -10.55 -4.03 6.63
N HIS A 127 -10.42 -4.25 5.34
CA HIS A 127 -9.74 -5.42 4.78
C HIS A 127 -8.33 -5.14 4.26
N GLY A 128 -7.97 -3.87 4.08
CA GLY A 128 -6.69 -3.45 3.50
C GLY A 128 -6.75 -3.19 2.00
N GLY A 129 -7.90 -3.37 1.36
CA GLY A 129 -8.09 -3.03 -0.04
C GLY A 129 -9.53 -3.26 -0.53
N ALA A 130 -9.94 -2.45 -1.50
CA ALA A 130 -11.22 -2.57 -2.18
C ALA A 130 -11.11 -2.01 -3.61
N LEU A 131 -12.03 -2.42 -4.48
CA LEU A 131 -12.22 -1.84 -5.80
C LEU A 131 -13.65 -1.33 -5.96
N VAL A 132 -13.79 -0.17 -6.58
CA VAL A 132 -15.06 0.30 -7.12
C VAL A 132 -15.01 0.11 -8.63
N VAL A 133 -15.83 -0.81 -9.12
CA VAL A 133 -15.84 -1.30 -10.50
C VAL A 133 -16.92 -0.60 -11.30
N PHE A 134 -16.56 -0.09 -12.47
CA PHE A 134 -17.47 0.62 -13.37
C PHE A 134 -17.83 -0.23 -14.58
N GLY A 135 -19.13 -0.52 -14.73
CA GLY A 135 -19.70 -1.09 -15.95
C GLY A 135 -19.99 -0.01 -16.98
N ALA A 136 -18.95 0.50 -17.65
CA ALA A 136 -19.10 1.48 -18.74
C ALA A 136 -19.28 0.78 -20.10
N PHE A 137 -20.09 1.38 -20.98
CA PHE A 137 -20.33 0.93 -22.34
C PHE A 137 -19.58 1.82 -23.35
N ASP A 138 -18.41 1.35 -23.74
CA ASP A 138 -17.49 1.94 -24.71
C ASP A 138 -17.32 1.08 -25.99
N GLY A 139 -17.92 -0.12 -25.99
CA GLY A 139 -17.91 -1.04 -27.14
C GLY A 139 -16.79 -2.08 -27.11
N THR A 140 -15.96 -2.07 -26.06
CA THR A 140 -14.89 -3.05 -25.80
C THR A 140 -15.30 -3.99 -24.66
N GLU A 141 -14.53 -5.07 -24.49
CA GLU A 141 -14.76 -6.01 -23.39
C GLU A 141 -14.29 -5.44 -22.04
N VAL A 142 -14.81 -5.98 -20.94
CA VAL A 142 -14.47 -5.51 -19.57
C VAL A 142 -13.01 -5.82 -19.20
N SER A 143 -12.44 -6.84 -19.84
CA SER A 143 -11.02 -7.23 -19.74
C SER A 143 -10.08 -6.24 -20.42
N GLU A 144 -10.59 -5.42 -21.34
CA GLU A 144 -9.82 -4.46 -22.12
C GLU A 144 -9.84 -3.05 -21.49
N PRO A 145 -8.81 -2.22 -21.79
CA PRO A 145 -8.77 -0.85 -21.34
C PRO A 145 -10.02 -0.05 -21.73
N LEU A 146 -10.55 0.70 -20.76
CA LEU A 146 -11.62 1.67 -20.96
C LEU A 146 -11.20 2.79 -21.93
N ASP A 147 -11.97 2.97 -23.00
CA ASP A 147 -11.81 4.10 -23.93
C ASP A 147 -12.71 5.26 -23.50
N ILE A 148 -12.11 6.27 -22.86
CA ILE A 148 -12.83 7.42 -22.27
C ILE A 148 -13.61 8.22 -23.33
N GLU A 149 -13.11 8.31 -24.56
CA GLU A 149 -13.74 9.09 -25.63
C GLU A 149 -14.98 8.40 -26.20
N LYS A 150 -15.03 7.07 -26.12
CA LYS A 150 -16.13 6.25 -26.65
C LYS A 150 -17.19 5.90 -25.61
N ILE A 151 -17.05 6.34 -24.36
CA ILE A 151 -18.03 6.05 -23.30
C ILE A 151 -19.38 6.66 -23.68
N ARG A 152 -20.37 5.80 -23.92
CA ARG A 152 -21.75 6.22 -24.19
C ARG A 152 -22.56 6.31 -22.90
N GLN A 153 -22.35 5.37 -22.00
CA GLN A 153 -23.13 5.24 -20.77
C GLN A 153 -22.39 4.42 -19.71
N VAL A 154 -22.55 4.79 -18.43
CA VAL A 154 -22.25 3.93 -17.28
C VAL A 154 -23.53 3.19 -16.89
N LYS A 155 -23.49 1.85 -16.81
CA LYS A 155 -24.66 0.99 -16.54
C LYS A 155 -24.79 0.57 -15.09
N TRP A 156 -23.67 0.32 -14.41
CA TRP A 156 -23.66 -0.12 -13.03
C TRP A 156 -22.33 0.22 -12.38
N ILE A 157 -22.37 0.33 -11.06
CA ILE A 157 -21.22 0.50 -10.18
C ILE A 157 -21.31 -0.63 -9.17
N ASP A 158 -20.19 -1.27 -8.89
CA ASP A 158 -20.10 -2.40 -7.97
C ASP A 158 -18.89 -2.21 -7.06
N VAL A 159 -19.02 -2.55 -5.78
CA VAL A 159 -17.94 -2.41 -4.81
C VAL A 159 -17.54 -3.79 -4.33
N VAL A 160 -16.25 -4.09 -4.44
CA VAL A 160 -15.71 -5.41 -4.11
C VAL A 160 -14.52 -5.27 -3.17
N ASP A 161 -14.44 -6.16 -2.18
CA ASP A 161 -13.31 -6.23 -1.28
C ASP A 161 -12.10 -6.93 -1.94
N ARG A 162 -10.92 -6.78 -1.33
CA ARG A 162 -9.69 -7.45 -1.79
C ARG A 162 -9.72 -8.99 -1.74
N TRP A 163 -10.61 -9.60 -0.97
CA TRP A 163 -10.67 -11.06 -0.83
C TRP A 163 -11.33 -11.71 -2.04
N ILE A 164 -12.20 -10.95 -2.73
CA ILE A 164 -12.82 -11.37 -3.99
C ILE A 164 -12.20 -10.69 -5.22
N ALA A 165 -11.36 -9.66 -5.04
CA ALA A 165 -10.62 -8.98 -6.10
C ALA A 165 -9.12 -9.34 -6.07
N VAL A 166 -8.73 -10.30 -6.92
CA VAL A 166 -7.36 -10.81 -6.99
C VAL A 166 -6.64 -10.20 -8.20
N PRO A 167 -5.46 -9.57 -8.03
CA PRO A 167 -4.65 -9.15 -9.17
C PRO A 167 -4.31 -10.34 -10.09
N HIS A 168 -4.53 -10.16 -11.38
CA HIS A 168 -4.42 -11.21 -12.38
C HIS A 168 -3.18 -11.01 -13.28
N THR A 169 -3.08 -9.85 -13.94
CA THR A 169 -1.91 -9.47 -14.73
C THR A 169 -1.32 -8.15 -14.25
N PHE A 170 -0.08 -7.87 -14.64
CA PHE A 170 0.67 -6.67 -14.28
C PHE A 170 1.30 -6.08 -15.53
N PHE A 171 1.43 -4.76 -15.58
CA PHE A 171 2.14 -4.07 -16.65
C PHE A 171 3.62 -4.46 -16.62
N ARG A 172 4.14 -4.88 -17.77
CA ARG A 172 5.50 -5.42 -17.93
C ARG A 172 6.44 -4.51 -18.70
N ASP A 173 5.91 -3.47 -19.34
CA ASP A 173 6.72 -2.54 -20.13
C ASP A 173 7.43 -1.56 -19.20
N PRO A 174 8.78 -1.56 -19.12
CA PRO A 174 9.53 -0.64 -18.28
C PRO A 174 9.46 0.82 -18.74
N GLU A 175 9.04 1.09 -19.98
CA GLU A 175 8.90 2.44 -20.52
C GLU A 175 7.58 3.09 -20.09
N GLU A 176 6.58 2.30 -19.69
CA GLU A 176 5.31 2.82 -19.21
C GLU A 176 5.37 3.25 -17.73
N SER A 177 4.68 4.34 -17.40
CA SER A 177 4.65 4.89 -16.03
C SER A 177 4.00 3.98 -14.98
N ASN A 178 3.16 3.05 -15.43
CA ASN A 178 2.42 2.05 -14.64
C ASN A 178 3.21 0.74 -14.49
N PHE A 179 4.49 0.71 -14.85
CA PHE A 179 5.31 -0.51 -14.77
C PHE A 179 5.25 -1.14 -13.38
N GLY A 180 4.86 -2.42 -13.33
CA GLY A 180 4.71 -3.17 -12.08
C GLY A 180 3.38 -2.99 -11.36
N ASP A 181 2.51 -2.10 -11.83
CA ASP A 181 1.14 -1.99 -11.34
C ASP A 181 0.25 -3.10 -11.93
N VAL A 182 -0.89 -3.32 -11.26
CA VAL A 182 -1.87 -4.32 -11.70
C VAL A 182 -2.55 -3.84 -12.98
N GLU A 183 -2.50 -4.67 -14.01
CA GLU A 183 -3.14 -4.42 -15.31
C GLU A 183 -4.60 -4.89 -15.29
N SER A 184 -4.85 -6.11 -14.79
CA SER A 184 -6.20 -6.68 -14.69
C SER A 184 -6.44 -7.36 -13.35
N TYR A 185 -7.70 -7.36 -12.92
CA TYR A 185 -8.18 -8.01 -11.71
C TYR A 185 -9.14 -9.14 -12.06
N LEU A 186 -8.96 -10.29 -11.43
CA LEU A 186 -9.93 -11.37 -11.40
C LEU A 186 -10.90 -11.12 -10.25
N ILE A 187 -12.16 -10.88 -10.57
CA ILE A 187 -13.20 -10.54 -9.59
C ILE A 187 -14.18 -11.71 -9.46
N HIS A 188 -14.29 -12.25 -8.26
CA HIS A 188 -15.18 -13.36 -7.90
C HIS A 188 -16.43 -12.83 -7.19
N ARG A 189 -17.49 -12.54 -7.93
CA ARG A 189 -18.73 -12.01 -7.33
C ARG A 189 -19.50 -13.13 -6.64
N ILE A 190 -19.79 -12.93 -5.36
CA ILE A 190 -20.61 -13.83 -4.56
C ILE A 190 -22.08 -13.56 -4.92
N ARG A 191 -22.76 -14.54 -5.50
CA ARG A 191 -24.21 -14.52 -5.71
C ARG A 191 -24.85 -15.63 -4.88
N VAL A 192 -26.13 -15.44 -4.51
CA VAL A 192 -26.93 -16.45 -3.79
C VAL A 192 -27.01 -17.77 -4.57
N SER A 193 -26.92 -17.71 -5.89
CA SER A 193 -26.80 -18.87 -6.77
C SER A 193 -25.92 -18.54 -7.98
N GLY A 194 -25.01 -19.47 -8.33
CA GLY A 194 -24.04 -19.33 -9.41
C GLY A 194 -22.71 -18.68 -8.98
N SER A 195 -21.68 -18.85 -9.81
CA SER A 195 -20.40 -18.15 -9.69
C SER A 195 -20.28 -17.18 -10.85
N ASP A 196 -20.07 -15.90 -10.55
CA ASP A 196 -19.85 -14.85 -11.54
C ASP A 196 -18.40 -14.37 -11.40
N THR A 197 -17.55 -14.86 -12.29
CA THR A 197 -16.13 -14.49 -12.32
C THR A 197 -15.86 -13.69 -13.57
N SER A 198 -15.30 -12.50 -13.41
CA SER A 198 -14.96 -11.62 -14.54
C SER A 198 -13.54 -11.09 -14.40
N ILE A 199 -12.83 -10.98 -15.52
CA ILE A 199 -11.56 -10.25 -15.59
C ILE A 199 -11.89 -8.80 -15.93
N VAL A 200 -11.37 -7.88 -15.13
CA VAL A 200 -11.63 -6.44 -15.26
C VAL A 200 -10.31 -5.69 -15.37
N HIS A 201 -10.19 -4.84 -16.38
CA HIS A 201 -9.00 -3.99 -16.54
C HIS A 201 -8.91 -2.92 -15.44
N SER A 202 -7.69 -2.56 -15.06
CA SER A 202 -7.37 -1.55 -14.04
C SER A 202 -7.98 -0.17 -14.32
N SER A 203 -8.11 0.22 -15.59
CA SER A 203 -8.73 1.49 -15.99
C SER A 203 -10.25 1.55 -15.80
N ARG A 204 -10.91 0.42 -15.53
CA ARG A 204 -12.35 0.34 -15.22
C ARG A 204 -12.64 0.29 -13.73
N VAL A 205 -11.61 0.39 -12.89
CA VAL A 205 -11.75 0.31 -11.43
C VAL A 205 -11.09 1.50 -10.75
N ILE A 206 -11.68 1.94 -9.65
CA ILE A 206 -11.02 2.82 -8.69
C ILE A 206 -10.55 1.95 -7.54
N ARG A 207 -9.23 1.90 -7.35
CA ARG A 207 -8.58 1.13 -6.30
C ARG A 207 -8.49 1.96 -5.02
N PHE A 208 -8.97 1.38 -3.92
CA PHE A 208 -8.78 1.89 -2.58
C PHE A 208 -7.84 0.98 -1.81
N ASP A 209 -6.90 1.58 -1.09
CA ASP A 209 -5.86 0.88 -0.34
C ASP A 209 -5.95 1.26 1.14
N GLY A 210 -5.73 0.29 2.02
CA GLY A 210 -5.73 0.51 3.47
C GLY A 210 -4.40 1.03 4.01
N ARG A 211 -3.99 0.52 5.17
CA ARG A 211 -2.74 0.89 5.84
C ARG A 211 -1.53 0.52 4.98
N TYR A 212 -0.62 1.48 4.76
CA TYR A 212 0.61 1.26 4.02
C TYR A 212 1.40 0.03 4.53
N VAL A 213 1.89 -0.77 3.60
CA VAL A 213 2.68 -1.98 3.85
C VAL A 213 3.93 -1.97 2.97
N PRO A 214 5.11 -2.32 3.52
CA PRO A 214 6.34 -2.42 2.75
C PRO A 214 6.25 -3.44 1.59
N PRO A 215 7.02 -3.26 0.49
CA PRO A 215 6.84 -4.02 -0.75
C PRO A 215 6.80 -5.54 -0.60
N LEU A 216 7.74 -6.13 0.14
CA LEU A 216 7.78 -7.59 0.34
C LEU A 216 6.55 -8.12 1.08
N ARG A 217 6.01 -7.34 2.02
CA ARG A 217 4.76 -7.72 2.72
C ARG A 217 3.54 -7.50 1.85
N ARG A 218 3.54 -6.46 1.02
CA ARG A 218 2.48 -6.21 0.04
C ARG A 218 2.37 -7.35 -0.98
N LEU A 219 3.51 -7.88 -1.45
CA LEU A 219 3.53 -9.05 -2.32
C LEU A 219 2.87 -10.28 -1.66
N ARG A 220 3.11 -10.51 -0.36
CA ARG A 220 2.45 -11.58 0.40
C ARG A 220 0.94 -11.39 0.55
N ASN A 221 0.47 -10.15 0.45
CA ASN A 221 -0.94 -9.78 0.42
C ASN A 221 -1.49 -9.67 -1.01
N PHE A 222 -0.86 -10.32 -2.00
CA PHE A 222 -1.27 -10.23 -3.40
C PHE A 222 -1.38 -8.78 -3.90
N GLY A 223 -0.41 -7.94 -3.54
CA GLY A 223 -0.41 -6.52 -3.96
C GLY A 223 -1.27 -5.60 -3.09
N TRP A 224 -1.99 -6.12 -2.09
CA TRP A 224 -2.86 -5.31 -1.22
C TRP A 224 -2.19 -4.79 0.05
N HIS A 225 -2.74 -3.70 0.55
CA HIS A 225 -2.39 -3.11 1.82
C HIS A 225 -3.02 -3.87 3.01
N ASN A 226 -2.72 -3.44 4.23
CA ASN A 226 -3.26 -4.06 5.45
C ASN A 226 -4.51 -3.33 5.93
N SER A 227 -5.33 -4.06 6.68
CA SER A 227 -6.36 -3.44 7.51
C SER A 227 -5.77 -2.41 8.46
N VAL A 228 -6.54 -1.39 8.80
CA VAL A 228 -6.20 -0.43 9.86
C VAL A 228 -6.31 -1.04 11.27
N LEU A 229 -6.96 -2.20 11.40
CA LEU A 229 -7.15 -2.92 12.67
C LEU A 229 -5.95 -3.83 13.03
N VAL A 230 -4.88 -3.82 12.22
CA VAL A 230 -3.67 -4.65 12.38
C VAL A 230 -2.43 -3.77 12.56
#